data_AF-A0A920RIN0-F1
#
_entry.id   AF-A0A920RIN0-F1
#
_cell.length_a   1.000
_cell.length_b   1.000
_cell.length_c   1.000
_cell.angle_alpha   90.00
_cell.angle_beta   90.00
_cell.angle_gamma   90.00
#
_symmetry.space_group_name_H-M   'P 1'
#
loop_
_entity.id
_entity.type
_entity.pdbx_description
1 polymer ?
#
loop_
_entity_poly.entity_id
_entity_poly.type
_entity_poly.pdbx_seq_one_letter_code
_entity_poly.pdbx_strand_id
1 'polypeptide(L)'
;MTVNPRQSRRPDVLDPIDLEILWSRLITLVDEAAYAIVRTSMSKVVVEGRDFGVLLYDAEGHMLAADVSIASKVGTSSIAVKEILKTPSDIDAYTG
;
A
#
# COMPACT_ATOMS: atom_id res chain seq x y z
N MET A 1 23.82 -20.05 -24.79
CA MET A 1 22.75 -19.08 -24.50
C MET A 1 21.60 -19.83 -23.86
N THR A 2 21.56 -19.88 -22.53
CA THR A 2 20.45 -20.49 -21.77
C THR A 2 19.31 -19.48 -21.69
N VAL A 3 18.22 -19.75 -22.42
CA VAL A 3 16.97 -19.02 -22.28
C VAL A 3 16.42 -19.28 -20.87
N ASN A 4 16.23 -18.22 -20.09
CA ASN A 4 15.64 -18.27 -18.76
C ASN A 4 14.13 -18.53 -18.90
N PRO A 5 13.57 -19.65 -18.41
CA PRO A 5 12.17 -20.01 -18.61
C PRO A 5 11.19 -19.19 -17.76
N ARG A 6 11.63 -18.15 -17.05
CA ARG A 6 10.74 -17.29 -16.24
C ARG A 6 9.91 -16.29 -17.04
N GLN A 7 10.07 -16.21 -18.36
CA GLN A 7 9.32 -15.26 -19.17
C GLN A 7 8.15 -15.95 -19.87
N SER A 8 6.94 -15.44 -19.60
CA SER A 8 5.61 -15.82 -20.14
C SER A 8 4.71 -16.69 -19.23
N ARG A 9 4.52 -16.33 -17.96
CA ARG A 9 3.35 -16.83 -17.20
C ARG A 9 2.22 -15.80 -17.30
N ARG A 10 1.13 -16.18 -17.95
CA ARG A 10 -0.14 -15.43 -17.90
C ARG A 10 -0.59 -15.29 -16.43
N PRO A 11 -1.20 -14.17 -16.02
CA PRO A 11 -1.49 -13.86 -14.63
C PRO A 11 -2.76 -14.57 -14.15
N ASP A 12 -2.98 -15.83 -14.50
CA ASP A 12 -4.26 -16.46 -14.23
C ASP A 12 -4.30 -17.05 -12.81
N VAL A 13 -3.14 -17.33 -12.19
CA VAL A 13 -3.00 -17.72 -10.77
C VAL A 13 -1.58 -17.35 -10.28
N LEU A 14 -1.47 -16.53 -9.23
CA LEU A 14 -0.22 -16.32 -8.49
C LEU A 14 0.20 -17.64 -7.82
N ASP A 15 1.42 -18.11 -8.09
CA ASP A 15 1.91 -19.27 -7.35
C ASP A 15 2.20 -18.89 -5.88
N PRO A 16 2.17 -19.84 -4.94
CA PRO A 16 2.32 -19.53 -3.51
C PRO A 16 3.65 -18.84 -3.15
N ILE A 17 4.71 -19.06 -3.93
CA ILE A 17 6.02 -18.45 -3.70
C ILE A 17 5.98 -16.99 -4.17
N ASP A 18 5.45 -16.75 -5.36
CA ASP A 18 5.25 -15.39 -5.89
C ASP A 18 4.33 -14.58 -4.98
N LEU A 19 3.25 -15.19 -4.48
CA LEU A 19 2.34 -14.55 -3.53
C LEU A 19 3.06 -14.15 -2.24
N GLU A 20 3.84 -15.05 -1.65
CA GLU A 20 4.59 -14.76 -0.41
C GLU A 20 5.62 -13.65 -0.61
N ILE A 21 6.31 -13.65 -1.76
CA ILE A 21 7.27 -12.60 -2.11
C ILE A 21 6.56 -11.25 -2.26
N LEU A 22 5.44 -11.20 -2.99
CA LEU A 22 4.68 -9.97 -3.19
C LEU A 22 4.08 -9.46 -1.88
N TRP A 23 3.50 -10.34 -1.08
CA TRP A 23 2.98 -10.01 0.24
C TRP A 23 4.05 -9.40 1.14
N SER A 24 5.21 -10.07 1.25
CA SER A 24 6.35 -9.58 2.03
C SER A 24 6.82 -8.19 1.58
N ARG A 25 6.82 -7.93 0.27
CA ARG A 25 7.19 -6.62 -0.30
C ARG A 25 6.18 -5.54 0.04
N LEU A 26 4.87 -5.83 -0.02
CA LEU A 26 3.83 -4.85 0.32
C LEU A 26 3.92 -4.45 1.79
N ILE A 27 4.11 -5.41 2.70
CA ILE A 27 4.29 -5.13 4.13
C ILE A 27 5.57 -4.32 4.37
N THR A 28 6.69 -4.73 3.76
CA THR A 28 7.95 -4.00 3.89
C THR A 28 7.84 -2.55 3.40
N LEU A 29 7.12 -2.33 2.29
CA LEU A 29 6.92 -1.00 1.71
C LEU A 29 6.19 -0.05 2.67
N VAL A 30 5.08 -0.50 3.27
CA VAL A 30 4.31 0.34 4.20
C VAL A 30 5.08 0.59 5.50
N ASP A 31 5.84 -0.39 5.99
CA ASP A 31 6.69 -0.24 7.17
C ASP A 31 7.86 0.74 6.95
N GLU A 32 8.53 0.67 5.79
CA GLU A 32 9.59 1.62 5.45
C GLU A 32 9.06 3.04 5.28
N ALA A 33 7.88 3.21 4.68
CA ALA A 33 7.22 4.50 4.57
C ALA A 33 6.85 5.05 5.95
N ALA A 34 6.32 4.21 6.84
CA ALA A 34 6.03 4.60 8.23
C ALA A 34 7.31 4.99 8.99
N TYR A 35 8.38 4.23 8.81
CA TYR A 35 9.70 4.53 9.38
C TYR A 35 10.24 5.88 8.89
N ALA A 36 10.12 6.14 7.58
CA ALA A 36 10.53 7.41 6.98
C ALA A 36 9.74 8.58 7.60
N ILE A 37 8.42 8.46 7.73
CA ILE A 37 7.55 9.48 8.36
C ILE A 37 8.02 9.78 9.79
N VAL A 38 8.26 8.75 10.61
CA VAL A 38 8.74 8.95 11.99
C VAL A 38 10.09 9.65 12.02
N ARG A 39 10.99 9.34 11.08
CA ARG A 39 12.34 9.93 11.02
C ARG A 39 12.35 11.37 10.51
N THR A 40 11.38 11.78 9.71
CA THR A 40 11.35 13.11 9.09
C THR A 40 10.30 14.04 9.69
N SER A 41 9.36 13.52 10.48
CA SER A 41 8.31 14.32 11.11
C SER A 41 8.88 15.17 12.25
N MET A 42 8.47 16.44 12.28
CA MET A 42 8.71 17.34 13.41
C MET A 42 7.56 17.32 14.44
N SER A 43 6.51 16.55 14.19
CA SER A 43 5.34 16.45 15.08
C SER A 43 5.54 15.39 16.16
N LYS A 44 5.47 15.79 17.43
CA LYS A 44 5.53 14.85 18.56
C LYS A 44 4.37 13.85 18.57
N VAL A 45 3.19 14.26 18.10
CA VAL A 45 2.03 13.35 17.96
C VAL A 45 2.36 12.17 17.04
N VAL A 46 3.15 12.42 15.99
CA VAL A 46 3.61 11.40 15.04
C VAL A 46 4.79 10.60 15.62
N VAL A 47 5.83 11.27 16.09
CA VAL A 47 7.09 10.61 16.49
C VAL A 47 6.97 9.88 17.84
N GLU A 48 6.36 10.52 18.84
CA GLU A 48 6.20 9.96 20.19
C GLU A 48 4.85 9.24 20.32
N GLY A 49 3.78 9.89 19.85
CA GLY A 49 2.41 9.37 19.98
C GLY A 49 2.05 8.26 18.98
N ARG A 50 2.83 8.10 17.90
CA ARG A 50 2.54 7.18 16.78
C ARG A 50 1.12 7.32 16.24
N ASP A 51 0.53 8.50 16.34
CA ASP A 51 -0.81 8.77 15.83
C ASP A 51 -0.74 9.19 14.35
N PHE A 52 -0.32 8.26 13.51
CA PHE A 52 -0.36 8.33 12.05
C PHE A 52 -0.70 6.93 11.51
N GLY A 53 -0.67 6.74 10.20
CA GLY A 53 -0.79 5.42 9.58
C GLY A 53 -0.48 5.52 8.10
N VAL A 54 0.07 4.45 7.54
CA VAL A 54 0.36 4.29 6.12
C VAL A 54 -0.46 3.13 5.61
N LEU A 55 -1.33 3.40 4.64
CA LEU A 55 -2.28 2.44 4.09
C LEU A 55 -2.18 2.46 2.56
N LEU A 56 -2.03 1.27 1.98
CA LEU A 56 -1.92 1.06 0.54
C LEU A 56 -3.24 0.50 0.00
N TYR A 57 -3.73 1.11 -1.08
CA TYR A 57 -4.98 0.73 -1.74
C TYR A 57 -4.73 0.42 -3.21
N ASP A 58 -5.56 -0.46 -3.78
CA ASP A 58 -5.66 -0.62 -5.23
C ASP A 58 -6.52 0.49 -5.86
N ALA A 59 -6.64 0.46 -7.20
CA ALA A 59 -7.43 1.43 -7.97
C ALA A 59 -8.95 1.36 -7.69
N GLU A 60 -9.44 0.27 -7.10
CA GLU A 60 -10.84 0.08 -6.72
C GLU A 60 -11.10 0.48 -5.26
N GLY A 61 -10.06 0.92 -4.54
CA GLY A 61 -10.14 1.31 -3.13
C GLY A 61 -10.17 0.12 -2.16
N HIS A 62 -9.72 -1.07 -2.58
CA HIS A 62 -9.43 -2.16 -1.66
C HIS A 62 -8.09 -1.96 -1.00
N MET A 63 -8.04 -2.09 0.32
CA MET A 63 -6.78 -2.03 1.05
C MET A 63 -5.96 -3.29 0.80
N LEU A 64 -4.70 -3.10 0.40
CA LEU A 64 -3.76 -4.18 0.11
C LEU A 64 -2.83 -4.45 1.29
N ALA A 65 -2.36 -3.40 1.95
CA ALA A 65 -1.44 -3.46 3.09
C ALA A 65 -1.56 -2.21 3.95
N ALA A 66 -1.19 -2.32 5.23
CA ALA A 66 -1.08 -1.19 6.14
C ALA A 66 0.09 -1.41 7.09
N ASP A 67 0.69 -0.31 7.54
CA ASP A 67 1.68 -0.34 8.62
C ASP A 67 1.04 -0.78 9.95
N VAL A 68 1.88 -0.99 10.96
CA VAL A 68 1.41 -1.19 12.33
C VAL A 68 0.87 0.14 12.89
N SER A 69 -0.37 0.47 12.55
CA SER A 69 -1.07 1.68 12.96
C SER A 69 -2.36 1.40 13.74
N ILE A 70 -3.04 2.49 14.13
CA ILE A 70 -4.25 2.43 14.95
C ILE A 70 -5.39 1.78 14.14
N ALA A 71 -5.95 0.68 14.63
CA ALA A 71 -6.99 -0.10 13.95
C ALA A 71 -8.21 0.73 13.48
N SER A 72 -8.53 1.83 14.16
CA SER A 72 -9.61 2.74 13.74
C SER A 72 -9.34 3.39 12.37
N LYS A 73 -8.08 3.63 12.01
CA LYS A 73 -7.68 4.21 10.72
C LYS A 73 -7.95 3.26 9.56
N VAL A 74 -7.72 1.97 9.77
CA VAL A 74 -8.02 0.93 8.77
C VAL A 74 -9.51 0.94 8.42
N GLY A 75 -10.37 0.98 9.44
CA GLY A 75 -11.82 0.98 9.25
C GLY A 75 -12.35 2.25 8.56
N THR A 76 -11.92 3.43 9.01
CA THR A 76 -12.42 4.70 8.47
C THR A 76 -11.86 5.00 7.08
N SER A 77 -10.59 4.72 6.85
CA SER A 77 -9.93 4.99 5.57
C SER A 77 -10.48 4.12 4.43
N SER A 78 -10.86 2.86 4.72
CA SER A 78 -11.51 1.98 3.73
C SER A 78 -12.82 2.53 3.19
N ILE A 79 -13.57 3.27 4.01
CA ILE A 79 -14.80 3.95 3.58
C ILE A 79 -14.43 5.24 2.83
N ALA A 80 -13.55 6.05 3.41
CA ALA A 80 -13.17 7.34 2.85
C ALA A 80 -12.58 7.23 1.44
N VAL A 81 -11.67 6.27 1.20
CA VAL A 81 -11.05 6.06 -0.13
C VAL A 81 -12.11 5.74 -1.17
N LYS A 82 -13.06 4.85 -0.86
CA LYS A 82 -14.15 4.50 -1.79
C LYS A 82 -15.04 5.68 -2.12
N GLU A 83 -15.33 6.56 -1.15
CA GLU A 83 -16.08 7.79 -1.41
C GLU A 83 -15.27 8.78 -2.27
N ILE A 84 -13.96 8.90 -2.03
CA ILE A 84 -13.07 9.74 -2.84
C ILE A 84 -13.08 9.28 -4.30
N LEU A 85 -12.95 7.96 -4.54
CA LEU A 85 -12.92 7.39 -5.90
C LEU A 85 -14.23 7.56 -6.68
N LYS A 86 -15.37 7.78 -6.00
CA LYS A 86 -16.65 8.11 -6.69
C LYS A 86 -16.64 9.52 -7.27
N THR A 87 -15.77 10.38 -6.78
CA THR A 87 -15.66 11.76 -7.28
C THR A 87 -14.74 11.72 -8.51
N PRO A 88 -15.21 12.17 -9.70
CA PRO A 88 -14.35 12.30 -10.86
C PRO A 88 -13.18 13.21 -10.51
N SER A 89 -11.97 12.66 -10.49
CA SER A 89 -10.76 13.42 -10.18
C SER A 89 -10.05 13.77 -11.47
N ASP A 90 -9.58 15.03 -11.61
CA ASP A 90 -8.70 15.46 -12.71
C ASP A 90 -7.33 14.74 -12.70
N ILE A 91 -7.12 13.77 -11.79
CA ILE A 91 -5.87 13.03 -11.58
C ILE A 91 -5.59 12.02 -12.70
N ASP A 92 -6.62 11.57 -13.42
CA ASP A 92 -6.48 10.68 -14.58
C ASP A 92 -5.65 11.35 -15.70
N ALA A 93 -5.51 12.68 -15.68
CA ALA A 93 -4.67 13.42 -16.62
C ALA A 93 -3.15 13.33 -16.35
N TYR A 94 -2.74 12.87 -15.16
CA TYR A 94 -1.33 12.82 -14.73
C TYR A 94 -0.74 11.42 -14.65
N THR A 95 -1.54 10.39 -14.90
CA THR A 95 -1.13 8.98 -14.85
C THR A 95 -0.87 8.50 -16.28
N GLY A 96 0.27 8.91 -16.85
CA GLY A 96 0.77 8.48 -18.17
C GLY A 96 1.61 7.21 -18.11
#